data_AF-A0A485CWC3-F1
#
_entry.id   AF-A0A485CWC3-F1
#
_cell.length_a   1.000
_cell.length_b   1.000
_cell.length_c   1.000
_cell.angle_alpha   90.00
_cell.angle_beta   90.00
_cell.angle_gamma   90.00
#
_symmetry.space_group_name_H-M   'P 1'
#
loop_
_entity.id
_entity.type
_entity.pdbx_description
1 polymer ?
#
loop_
_entity_poly.entity_id
_entity_poly.type
_entity_poly.pdbx_seq_one_letter_code
_entity_poly.pdbx_strand_id
1 'polypeptide(L)'
;MHLDKALEYRRELFTSRSQLAAEQYKHVDMARELQEHNGAEGDLEADHQAASDHLNLVQTALRQQEKIERYEADLDELQIRLEEQNEVVAEAADLQEENEARAEAAELEVDELKSQLADYQQALDVQQTRAIQYTQALQALQRAKELCHLPDLTPESADEWLETFQAKEQEATEKLLTLEQKMSVSQTAHSQFEQAFKIVEAINGPLAREEAWNIARELLRDGVNQRHLAEQAQPLRSRLNELEQRLREQQEAERLLADFLQASG
;
A
#
# COMPACT_ATOMS: atom_id res chain seq x y z
N MET A 1 149.72 -35.13 70.04
CA MET A 1 148.48 -34.67 70.72
C MET A 1 147.60 -33.73 69.90
N HIS A 2 147.86 -33.49 68.60
CA HIS A 2 146.97 -32.69 67.72
C HIS A 2 146.60 -33.38 66.39
N LEU A 3 147.19 -34.55 66.07
CA LEU A 3 146.89 -35.29 64.84
C LEU A 3 145.70 -36.26 65.01
N ASP A 4 145.61 -36.96 66.15
CA ASP A 4 144.54 -37.94 66.41
C ASP A 4 143.15 -37.28 66.50
N LYS A 5 143.03 -36.17 67.23
CA LYS A 5 141.77 -35.39 67.29
C LYS A 5 141.36 -34.83 65.92
N ALA A 6 142.32 -34.43 65.08
CA ALA A 6 142.03 -33.96 63.73
C ALA A 6 141.59 -35.10 62.79
N LEU A 7 142.11 -36.31 62.97
CA LEU A 7 141.68 -37.51 62.26
C LEU A 7 140.31 -38.01 62.73
N GLU A 8 140.01 -37.91 64.02
CA GLU A 8 138.67 -38.19 64.59
C GLU A 8 137.62 -37.23 64.04
N TYR A 9 137.84 -35.91 64.12
CA TYR A 9 136.91 -34.93 63.55
C TYR A 9 136.75 -35.10 62.03
N ARG A 10 137.80 -35.49 61.30
CA ARG A 10 137.70 -35.77 59.86
C ARG A 10 136.89 -37.03 59.59
N ARG A 11 137.01 -38.07 60.42
CA ARG A 11 136.17 -39.27 60.32
C ARG A 11 134.72 -38.94 60.64
N GLU A 12 134.45 -38.23 61.71
CA GLU A 12 133.10 -37.77 62.06
C GLU A 12 132.49 -36.90 60.96
N LEU A 13 133.25 -35.97 60.39
CA LEU A 13 132.81 -35.14 59.26
C LEU A 13 132.56 -35.97 57.98
N PHE A 14 133.37 -36.99 57.70
CA PHE A 14 133.12 -37.91 56.59
C PHE A 14 131.86 -38.75 56.84
N THR A 15 131.65 -39.20 58.08
CA THR A 15 130.50 -40.03 58.45
C THR A 15 129.21 -39.20 58.41
N SER A 16 129.24 -37.97 58.94
CA SER A 16 128.10 -37.04 58.87
C SER A 16 127.81 -36.60 57.44
N ARG A 17 128.83 -36.39 56.60
CA ARG A 17 128.64 -36.09 55.18
C ARG A 17 128.09 -37.28 54.40
N SER A 18 128.50 -38.51 54.75
CA SER A 18 127.93 -39.74 54.18
C SER A 18 126.47 -39.96 54.62
N GLN A 19 126.16 -39.69 55.89
CA GLN A 19 124.79 -39.74 56.42
C GLN A 19 123.92 -38.66 55.77
N LEU A 20 124.43 -37.42 55.64
CA LEU A 20 123.73 -36.34 54.96
C LEU A 20 123.44 -36.68 53.49
N ALA A 21 124.38 -37.32 52.79
CA ALA A 21 124.16 -37.78 51.41
C ALA A 21 123.10 -38.88 51.33
N ALA A 22 123.06 -39.81 52.29
CA ALA A 22 122.04 -40.85 52.36
C ALA A 22 120.65 -40.27 52.68
N GLU A 23 120.56 -39.31 53.62
CA GLU A 23 119.31 -38.61 53.92
C GLU A 23 118.86 -37.73 52.76
N GLN A 24 119.78 -37.06 52.04
CA GLN A 24 119.45 -36.32 50.81
C GLN A 24 118.86 -37.24 49.74
N TYR A 25 119.43 -38.43 49.54
CA TYR A 25 118.89 -39.41 48.60
C TYR A 25 117.48 -39.87 49.01
N LYS A 26 117.26 -40.18 50.30
CA LYS A 26 115.93 -40.51 50.83
C LYS A 26 114.93 -39.37 50.67
N HIS A 27 115.35 -38.12 50.90
CA HIS A 27 114.47 -36.96 50.71
C HIS A 27 114.09 -36.76 49.24
N VAL A 28 114.99 -37.04 48.30
CA VAL A 28 114.70 -36.99 46.87
C VAL A 28 113.74 -38.11 46.47
N ASP A 29 113.99 -39.35 46.92
CA ASP A 29 113.08 -40.47 46.65
C ASP A 29 111.70 -40.25 47.30
N MET A 30 111.65 -39.77 48.54
CA MET A 30 110.41 -39.41 49.23
C MET A 30 109.68 -38.25 48.55
N ALA A 31 110.41 -37.26 48.02
CA ALA A 31 109.80 -36.17 47.23
C ALA A 31 109.24 -36.69 45.91
N ARG A 32 109.90 -37.68 45.28
CA ARG A 32 109.40 -38.34 44.07
C ARG A 32 108.14 -39.15 44.36
N GLU A 33 108.16 -39.97 45.41
CA GLU A 33 107.00 -40.75 45.86
C GLU A 33 105.83 -39.83 46.23
N LEU A 34 106.08 -38.72 46.94
CA LEU A 34 105.05 -37.71 47.24
C LEU A 34 104.47 -37.08 45.98
N GLN A 35 105.30 -36.80 44.97
CA GLN A 35 104.82 -36.26 43.69
C GLN A 35 104.00 -37.30 42.91
N GLU A 36 104.41 -38.56 42.91
CA GLU A 36 103.66 -39.67 42.31
C GLU A 36 102.31 -39.87 43.02
N HIS A 37 102.30 -39.83 44.36
CA HIS A 37 101.08 -39.92 45.16
C HIS A 37 100.14 -38.73 44.93
N ASN A 38 100.64 -37.49 44.91
CA ASN A 38 99.82 -36.32 44.60
C ASN A 38 99.22 -36.39 43.18
N GLY A 39 99.96 -36.94 42.21
CA GLY A 39 99.44 -37.19 40.87
C GLY A 39 98.31 -38.22 40.87
N ALA A 40 98.51 -39.35 41.55
CA ALA A 40 97.50 -40.39 41.70
C ALA A 40 96.25 -39.91 42.47
N GLU A 41 96.43 -39.08 43.51
CA GLU A 41 95.33 -38.43 44.21
C GLU A 41 94.55 -37.49 43.29
N GLY A 42 95.23 -36.69 42.46
CA GLY A 42 94.57 -35.83 41.48
C GLY A 42 93.77 -36.61 40.42
N ASP A 43 94.30 -37.72 39.92
CA ASP A 43 93.59 -38.60 38.99
C ASP A 43 92.35 -39.24 39.66
N LEU A 44 92.48 -39.70 40.90
CA LEU A 44 91.36 -40.24 41.68
C LEU A 44 90.28 -39.19 41.99
N GLU A 45 90.68 -37.95 42.27
CA GLU A 45 89.75 -36.82 42.45
C GLU A 45 88.99 -36.51 41.15
N ALA A 46 89.69 -36.54 40.01
CA ALA A 46 89.07 -36.34 38.69
C ALA A 46 88.06 -37.46 38.37
N ASP A 47 88.42 -38.71 38.63
CA ASP A 47 87.52 -39.86 38.45
C ASP A 47 86.32 -39.80 39.39
N HIS A 48 86.53 -39.42 40.66
CA HIS A 48 85.44 -39.22 41.61
C HIS A 48 84.49 -38.10 41.16
N GLN A 49 85.02 -37.00 40.64
CA GLN A 49 84.20 -35.91 40.12
C GLN A 49 83.38 -36.35 38.89
N ALA A 50 84.00 -37.08 37.95
CA ALA A 50 83.29 -37.62 36.79
C ALA A 50 82.18 -38.61 37.20
N ALA A 51 82.45 -39.48 38.17
CA ALA A 51 81.45 -40.40 38.71
C ALA A 51 80.29 -39.65 39.40
N SER A 52 80.59 -38.57 40.11
CA SER A 52 79.58 -37.69 40.72
C SER A 52 78.69 -37.01 39.67
N ASP A 53 79.28 -36.49 38.59
CA ASP A 53 78.54 -35.89 37.49
C ASP A 53 77.65 -36.90 36.76
N HIS A 54 78.15 -38.12 36.52
CA HIS A 54 77.36 -39.23 35.98
C HIS A 54 76.21 -39.62 36.91
N LEU A 55 76.44 -39.69 38.21
CA LEU A 55 75.39 -39.97 39.19
C LEU A 55 74.30 -38.90 39.14
N ASN A 56 74.67 -37.62 39.06
CA ASN A 56 73.71 -36.52 38.96
C ASN A 56 72.86 -36.60 37.67
N LEU A 57 73.46 -36.98 36.54
CA LEU A 57 72.73 -37.20 35.29
C LEU A 57 71.75 -38.36 35.41
N VAL A 58 72.18 -39.50 35.95
CA VAL A 58 71.31 -40.67 36.16
C VAL A 58 70.15 -40.34 37.11
N GLN A 59 70.42 -39.63 38.21
CA GLN A 59 69.37 -39.18 39.13
C GLN A 59 68.38 -38.22 38.46
N THR A 60 68.85 -37.35 37.56
CA THR A 60 67.98 -36.44 36.82
C THR A 60 67.15 -37.20 35.79
N ALA A 61 67.74 -38.16 35.09
CA ALA A 61 67.04 -39.04 34.16
C ALA A 61 65.95 -39.86 34.87
N LEU A 62 66.24 -40.38 36.07
CA LEU A 62 65.25 -41.10 36.87
C LEU A 62 64.07 -40.20 37.27
N ARG A 63 64.32 -38.97 37.72
CA ARG A 63 63.26 -38.00 38.02
C ARG A 63 62.40 -37.64 36.79
N GLN A 64 63.02 -37.59 35.60
CA GLN A 64 62.28 -37.38 34.36
C GLN A 64 61.43 -38.60 34.02
N GLN A 65 61.94 -39.81 34.22
CA GLN A 65 61.17 -41.04 34.03
C GLN A 65 59.95 -41.09 34.97
N GLU A 66 60.11 -40.80 36.26
CA GLU A 66 58.99 -40.69 37.21
C GLU A 66 57.97 -39.61 36.82
N LYS A 67 58.40 -38.59 36.08
CA LYS A 67 57.50 -37.54 35.56
C LYS A 67 56.73 -38.04 34.33
N ILE A 68 57.37 -38.81 33.46
CA ILE A 68 56.72 -39.46 32.31
C ILE A 68 55.67 -40.44 32.82
N GLU A 69 56.00 -41.31 33.77
CA GLU A 69 55.06 -42.29 34.34
C GLU A 69 53.82 -41.61 34.96
N ARG A 70 53.99 -40.44 35.59
CA ARG A 70 52.85 -39.64 36.09
C ARG A 70 52.00 -39.08 34.96
N TYR A 71 52.60 -38.58 33.89
CA TYR A 71 51.84 -38.08 32.74
C TYR A 71 51.14 -39.19 31.97
N GLU A 72 51.72 -40.39 31.91
CA GLU A 72 51.05 -41.56 31.35
C GLU A 72 49.80 -41.89 32.17
N ALA A 73 49.91 -41.92 33.50
CA ALA A 73 48.74 -42.12 34.37
C ALA A 73 47.68 -41.00 34.24
N ASP A 74 48.11 -39.73 34.13
CA ASP A 74 47.20 -38.60 33.91
C ASP A 74 46.49 -38.71 32.55
N LEU A 75 47.18 -39.18 31.51
CA LEU A 75 46.60 -39.41 30.18
C LEU A 75 45.56 -40.53 30.20
N ASP A 76 45.82 -41.62 30.92
CA ASP A 76 44.86 -42.71 31.10
C ASP A 76 43.60 -42.22 31.83
N GLU A 77 43.75 -41.41 32.89
CA GLU A 77 42.60 -40.81 33.59
C GLU A 77 41.80 -39.87 32.69
N LEU A 78 42.49 -39.02 31.90
CA LEU A 78 41.85 -38.12 30.95
C LEU A 78 41.12 -38.87 29.84
N GLN A 79 41.65 -40.02 29.40
CA GLN A 79 41.00 -40.85 28.41
C GLN A 79 39.65 -41.37 28.94
N ILE A 80 39.61 -41.88 30.18
CA ILE A 80 38.37 -42.34 30.81
C ILE A 80 37.35 -41.20 30.88
N ARG A 81 37.77 -40.01 31.34
CA ARG A 81 36.88 -38.83 31.40
C ARG A 81 36.38 -38.39 30.03
N LEU A 82 37.20 -38.52 28.99
CA LEU A 82 36.79 -38.18 27.63
C LEU A 82 35.74 -39.15 27.12
N GLU A 83 35.86 -40.44 27.43
CA GLU A 83 34.85 -41.45 27.11
C GLU A 83 33.52 -41.15 27.82
N GLU A 84 33.55 -40.82 29.11
CA GLU A 84 32.35 -40.39 29.86
C GLU A 84 31.70 -39.13 29.25
N GLN A 85 32.50 -38.13 28.86
CA GLN A 85 31.96 -36.94 28.20
C GLN A 85 31.38 -37.24 26.82
N ASN A 86 31.99 -38.14 26.05
CA ASN A 86 31.47 -38.56 24.75
C ASN A 86 30.11 -39.26 24.89
N GLU A 87 29.91 -40.04 25.95
CA GLU A 87 28.61 -40.66 26.24
C GLU A 87 27.54 -39.59 26.53
N VAL A 88 27.84 -38.61 27.38
CA VAL A 88 26.91 -37.49 27.66
C VAL A 88 26.59 -36.68 26.39
N VAL A 89 27.57 -36.47 25.51
CA VAL A 89 27.36 -35.78 24.23
C VAL A 89 26.47 -36.63 23.31
N ALA A 90 26.64 -37.95 23.28
CA ALA A 90 25.78 -38.84 22.51
C ALA A 90 24.33 -38.81 23.01
N GLU A 91 24.11 -38.89 24.33
CA GLU A 91 22.77 -38.78 24.92
C GLU A 91 22.10 -37.43 24.61
N ALA A 92 22.88 -36.34 24.65
CA ALA A 92 22.38 -35.01 24.31
C ALA A 92 22.01 -34.91 22.81
N ALA A 93 22.76 -35.58 21.93
CA ALA A 93 22.47 -35.63 20.50
C ALA A 93 21.17 -36.41 20.22
N ASP A 94 20.95 -37.55 20.87
CA ASP A 94 19.72 -38.33 20.75
C ASP A 94 18.50 -37.51 21.20
N LEU A 95 18.62 -36.83 22.36
CA LEU A 95 17.56 -35.94 22.85
C LEU A 95 17.30 -34.76 21.91
N GLN A 96 18.35 -34.24 21.25
CA GLN A 96 18.20 -33.19 20.26
C GLN A 96 17.41 -33.69 19.04
N GLU A 97 17.72 -34.88 18.53
CA GLU A 97 16.99 -35.48 17.40
C GLU A 97 15.50 -35.68 17.73
N GLU A 98 15.18 -36.17 18.93
CA GLU A 98 13.78 -36.31 19.37
C GLU A 98 13.04 -34.96 19.43
N ASN A 99 13.72 -33.92 19.93
CA ASN A 99 13.15 -32.59 20.00
C ASN A 99 12.97 -31.96 18.62
N GLU A 100 13.91 -32.16 17.70
CA GLU A 100 13.81 -31.71 16.31
C GLU A 100 12.63 -32.39 15.61
N ALA A 101 12.50 -33.72 15.72
CA ALA A 101 11.36 -34.45 15.16
C ALA A 101 10.01 -33.95 15.72
N ARG A 102 9.97 -33.64 17.03
CA ARG A 102 8.77 -33.07 17.67
C ARG A 102 8.48 -31.66 17.18
N ALA A 103 9.50 -30.83 16.97
CA ALA A 103 9.35 -29.50 16.44
C ALA A 103 8.83 -29.53 15.00
N GLU A 104 9.40 -30.37 14.14
CA GLU A 104 8.94 -30.57 12.76
C GLU A 104 7.48 -31.02 12.70
N ALA A 105 7.08 -31.98 13.54
CA ALA A 105 5.69 -32.43 13.61
C ALA A 105 4.74 -31.28 14.00
N ALA A 106 5.12 -30.47 14.99
CA ALA A 106 4.32 -29.31 15.41
C ALA A 106 4.25 -28.22 14.32
N GLU A 107 5.33 -28.00 13.58
CA GLU A 107 5.35 -27.06 12.45
C GLU A 107 4.39 -27.51 11.34
N LEU A 108 4.40 -28.80 11.00
CA LEU A 108 3.48 -29.38 10.01
C LEU A 108 2.01 -29.24 10.44
N GLU A 109 1.70 -29.51 11.71
CA GLU A 109 0.34 -29.31 12.25
C GLU A 109 -0.09 -27.84 12.14
N VAL A 110 0.80 -26.90 12.45
CA VAL A 110 0.53 -25.47 12.35
C VAL A 110 0.28 -25.06 10.90
N ASP A 111 1.04 -25.57 9.95
CA ASP A 111 0.87 -25.25 8.54
C ASP A 111 -0.41 -25.87 7.96
N GLU A 112 -0.79 -27.07 8.39
CA GLU A 112 -2.11 -27.64 8.05
C GLU A 112 -3.24 -26.77 8.58
N LEU A 113 -3.17 -26.34 9.85
CA LEU A 113 -4.17 -25.44 10.44
C LEU A 113 -4.24 -24.09 9.73
N LYS A 114 -3.10 -23.53 9.30
CA LYS A 114 -3.09 -22.31 8.49
C LYS A 114 -3.79 -22.51 7.14
N SER A 115 -3.54 -23.64 6.47
CA SER A 115 -4.20 -23.96 5.20
C SER A 115 -5.72 -24.08 5.40
N GLN A 116 -6.14 -24.84 6.41
CA GLN A 116 -7.57 -24.99 6.72
C GLN A 116 -8.21 -23.64 7.05
N LEU A 117 -7.54 -22.79 7.85
CA LEU A 117 -8.05 -21.47 8.21
C LEU A 117 -8.19 -20.55 6.98
N ALA A 118 -7.26 -20.62 6.03
CA ALA A 118 -7.34 -19.86 4.78
C ALA A 118 -8.57 -20.29 3.95
N ASP A 119 -8.82 -21.59 3.83
CA ASP A 119 -9.99 -22.12 3.14
C ASP A 119 -11.30 -21.69 3.82
N TYR A 120 -11.35 -21.77 5.15
CA TYR A 120 -12.50 -21.28 5.93
C TYR A 120 -12.74 -19.78 5.75
N GLN A 121 -11.67 -18.98 5.72
CA GLN A 121 -11.79 -17.54 5.51
C GLN A 121 -12.33 -17.24 4.11
N GLN A 122 -11.82 -17.91 3.08
CA GLN A 122 -12.33 -17.75 1.71
C GLN A 122 -13.81 -18.13 1.61
N ALA A 123 -14.22 -19.25 2.24
CA ALA A 123 -15.62 -19.67 2.25
C ALA A 123 -16.51 -18.65 2.98
N LEU A 124 -16.04 -18.10 4.10
CA LEU A 124 -16.74 -17.08 4.88
C LEU A 124 -16.94 -15.80 4.08
N ASP A 125 -15.92 -15.33 3.36
CA ASP A 125 -16.00 -14.10 2.55
C ASP A 125 -17.03 -14.24 1.41
N VAL A 126 -17.09 -15.42 0.77
CA VAL A 126 -18.11 -15.74 -0.25
C VAL A 126 -19.51 -15.77 0.39
N GLN A 127 -19.66 -16.36 1.57
CA GLN A 127 -20.92 -16.40 2.29
C GLN A 127 -21.39 -14.98 2.68
N GLN A 128 -20.51 -14.13 3.19
CA GLN A 128 -20.83 -12.75 3.55
C GLN A 128 -21.29 -11.95 2.32
N THR A 129 -20.60 -12.10 1.18
CA THR A 129 -20.99 -11.45 -0.07
C THR A 129 -22.39 -11.88 -0.50
N ARG A 130 -22.70 -13.18 -0.45
CA ARG A 130 -24.04 -13.71 -0.75
C ARG A 130 -25.09 -13.19 0.24
N ALA A 131 -24.77 -13.08 1.52
CA ALA A 131 -25.69 -12.58 2.54
C ALA A 131 -26.04 -11.09 2.32
N ILE A 132 -25.06 -10.27 1.93
CA ILE A 132 -25.29 -8.86 1.57
C ILE A 132 -26.21 -8.78 0.35
N GLN A 133 -25.92 -9.54 -0.71
CA GLN A 133 -26.75 -9.58 -1.92
C GLN A 133 -28.18 -10.03 -1.61
N TYR A 134 -28.36 -11.06 -0.79
CA TYR A 134 -29.68 -11.52 -0.35
C TYR A 134 -30.45 -10.42 0.41
N THR A 135 -29.77 -9.72 1.32
CA THR A 135 -30.38 -8.60 2.07
C THR A 135 -30.78 -7.45 1.15
N GLN A 136 -29.92 -7.10 0.17
CA GLN A 136 -30.24 -6.10 -0.84
C GLN A 136 -31.44 -6.51 -1.71
N ALA A 137 -31.51 -7.79 -2.12
CA ALA A 137 -32.63 -8.32 -2.88
C ALA A 137 -33.94 -8.25 -2.08
N LEU A 138 -33.92 -8.61 -0.79
CA LEU A 138 -35.08 -8.47 0.09
C LEU A 138 -35.52 -7.01 0.25
N GLN A 139 -34.58 -6.08 0.41
CA GLN A 139 -34.88 -4.65 0.48
C GLN A 139 -35.49 -4.11 -0.82
N ALA A 140 -34.96 -4.55 -1.98
CA ALA A 140 -35.50 -4.19 -3.28
C ALA A 140 -36.93 -4.72 -3.46
N LEU A 141 -37.18 -5.98 -3.09
CA LEU A 141 -38.50 -6.58 -3.13
C LEU A 141 -39.47 -5.85 -2.19
N GLN A 142 -39.06 -5.53 -0.96
CA GLN A 142 -39.87 -4.78 -0.01
C GLN A 142 -40.24 -3.39 -0.54
N ARG A 143 -39.30 -2.67 -1.14
CA ARG A 143 -39.58 -1.38 -1.79
C ARG A 143 -40.56 -1.53 -2.95
N ALA A 144 -40.42 -2.56 -3.77
CA ALA A 144 -41.36 -2.84 -4.86
C ALA A 144 -42.77 -3.13 -4.33
N LYS A 145 -42.90 -3.92 -3.25
CA LYS A 145 -44.18 -4.16 -2.58
C LYS A 145 -44.87 -2.87 -2.14
N GLU A 146 -44.10 -1.97 -1.55
CA GLU A 146 -44.61 -0.69 -1.05
C GLU A 146 -45.03 0.25 -2.18
N LEU A 147 -44.18 0.43 -3.21
CA LEU A 147 -44.43 1.33 -4.34
C LEU A 147 -45.55 0.83 -5.27
N CYS A 148 -45.59 -0.48 -5.53
CA CYS A 148 -46.61 -1.09 -6.38
C CYS A 148 -47.90 -1.41 -5.61
N HIS A 149 -47.92 -1.25 -4.28
CA HIS A 149 -49.02 -1.63 -3.39
C HIS A 149 -49.42 -3.11 -3.52
N LEU A 150 -48.43 -4.00 -3.68
CA LEU A 150 -48.60 -5.45 -3.82
C LEU A 150 -47.95 -6.16 -2.63
N PRO A 151 -48.64 -6.40 -1.50
CA PRO A 151 -48.04 -6.98 -0.30
C PRO A 151 -47.53 -8.42 -0.52
N ASP A 152 -48.18 -9.17 -1.42
CA ASP A 152 -47.86 -10.57 -1.72
C ASP A 152 -46.93 -10.74 -2.93
N LEU A 153 -46.22 -9.69 -3.35
CA LEU A 153 -45.25 -9.78 -4.45
C LEU A 153 -44.15 -10.79 -4.12
N THR A 154 -43.92 -11.72 -5.02
CA THR A 154 -42.85 -12.73 -4.94
C THR A 154 -41.87 -12.51 -6.09
N PRO A 155 -40.59 -12.91 -5.95
CA PRO A 155 -39.61 -12.76 -7.03
C PRO A 155 -40.03 -13.50 -8.30
N GLU A 156 -40.75 -14.63 -8.19
CA GLU A 156 -41.26 -15.39 -9.34
C GLU A 156 -42.36 -14.62 -10.09
N SER A 157 -43.25 -13.93 -9.36
CA SER A 157 -44.33 -13.13 -9.97
C SER A 157 -43.87 -11.75 -10.46
N ALA A 158 -42.68 -11.30 -10.08
CA ALA A 158 -42.23 -9.93 -10.30
C ALA A 158 -42.10 -9.58 -11.79
N ASP A 159 -41.68 -10.53 -12.61
CA ASP A 159 -41.51 -10.33 -14.06
C ASP A 159 -42.85 -10.07 -14.76
N GLU A 160 -43.90 -10.82 -14.42
CA GLU A 160 -45.25 -10.61 -14.98
C GLU A 160 -45.83 -9.24 -14.58
N TRP A 161 -45.63 -8.85 -13.32
CA TRP A 161 -46.06 -7.53 -12.84
C TRP A 161 -45.27 -6.40 -13.52
N LEU A 162 -43.98 -6.59 -13.78
CA LEU A 162 -43.14 -5.62 -14.49
C LEU A 162 -43.68 -5.35 -15.89
N GLU A 163 -44.00 -6.39 -16.67
CA GLU A 163 -44.62 -6.22 -18.00
C GLU A 163 -45.94 -5.46 -17.90
N THR A 164 -46.76 -5.77 -16.91
CA THR A 164 -48.04 -5.07 -16.68
C THR A 164 -47.85 -3.59 -16.36
N PHE A 165 -46.85 -3.24 -15.55
CA PHE A 165 -46.53 -1.84 -15.23
C PHE A 165 -45.93 -1.10 -16.43
N GLN A 166 -45.08 -1.75 -17.23
CA GLN A 166 -44.55 -1.16 -18.47
C GLN A 166 -45.65 -0.86 -19.49
N ALA A 167 -46.61 -1.78 -19.66
CA ALA A 167 -47.76 -1.55 -20.54
C ALA A 167 -48.62 -0.37 -20.07
N LYS A 168 -48.87 -0.28 -18.75
CA LYS A 168 -49.59 0.86 -18.15
C LYS A 168 -48.84 2.18 -18.31
N GLU A 169 -47.52 2.18 -18.18
CA GLU A 169 -46.67 3.35 -18.40
C GLU A 169 -46.74 3.83 -19.86
N GLN A 170 -46.64 2.92 -20.81
CA GLN A 170 -46.79 3.22 -22.24
C GLN A 170 -48.18 3.79 -22.54
N GLU A 171 -49.25 3.15 -22.04
CA GLU A 171 -50.61 3.65 -22.24
C GLU A 171 -50.82 5.05 -21.63
N ALA A 172 -50.28 5.30 -20.42
CA ALA A 172 -50.38 6.60 -19.76
C ALA A 172 -49.60 7.69 -20.50
N THR A 173 -48.40 7.39 -20.99
CA THR A 173 -47.59 8.34 -21.76
C THR A 173 -48.22 8.67 -23.11
N GLU A 174 -48.78 7.68 -23.81
CA GLU A 174 -49.54 7.92 -25.05
C GLU A 174 -50.76 8.79 -24.80
N LYS A 175 -51.56 8.50 -23.77
CA LYS A 175 -52.70 9.33 -23.38
C LYS A 175 -52.26 10.76 -23.05
N LEU A 176 -51.18 10.93 -22.29
CA LEU A 176 -50.64 12.24 -21.94
C LEU A 176 -50.25 13.02 -23.19
N LEU A 177 -49.52 12.41 -24.13
CA LEU A 177 -49.11 13.04 -25.37
C LEU A 177 -50.32 13.52 -26.20
N THR A 178 -51.35 12.67 -26.32
CA THR A 178 -52.57 13.06 -27.05
C THR A 178 -53.32 14.21 -26.37
N LEU A 179 -53.36 14.22 -25.03
CA LEU A 179 -53.97 15.30 -24.27
C LEU A 179 -53.14 16.58 -24.36
N GLU A 180 -51.82 16.49 -24.34
CA GLU A 180 -50.91 17.62 -24.51
C GLU A 180 -51.13 18.28 -25.88
N GLN A 181 -51.23 17.50 -26.95
CA GLN A 181 -51.52 18.02 -28.28
C GLN A 181 -52.88 18.73 -28.32
N LYS A 182 -53.94 18.12 -27.75
CA LYS A 182 -55.27 18.75 -27.64
C LYS A 182 -55.23 20.01 -26.79
N MET A 183 -54.50 20.00 -25.69
CA MET A 183 -54.37 21.13 -24.78
C MET A 183 -53.64 22.28 -25.43
N SER A 184 -52.55 22.03 -26.17
CA SER A 184 -51.82 23.05 -26.92
C SER A 184 -52.73 23.74 -27.95
N VAL A 185 -53.46 22.97 -28.76
CA VAL A 185 -54.44 23.51 -29.70
C VAL A 185 -55.55 24.28 -28.97
N SER A 186 -56.10 23.71 -27.89
CA SER A 186 -57.14 24.37 -27.10
C SER A 186 -56.66 25.68 -26.44
N GLN A 187 -55.42 25.75 -25.98
CA GLN A 187 -54.82 26.96 -25.41
C GLN A 187 -54.64 28.04 -26.48
N THR A 188 -54.16 27.67 -27.68
CA THR A 188 -54.08 28.61 -28.81
C THR A 188 -55.46 29.09 -29.27
N ALA A 189 -56.45 28.19 -29.35
CA ALA A 189 -57.81 28.55 -29.71
C ALA A 189 -58.46 29.46 -28.66
N HIS A 190 -58.25 29.17 -27.37
CA HIS A 190 -58.73 30.01 -26.28
C HIS A 190 -58.10 31.41 -26.30
N SER A 191 -56.79 31.52 -26.52
CA SER A 191 -56.12 32.83 -26.59
C SER A 191 -56.58 33.64 -27.80
N GLN A 192 -56.75 33.01 -28.97
CA GLN A 192 -57.32 33.66 -30.15
C GLN A 192 -58.77 34.08 -29.94
N PHE A 193 -59.58 33.23 -29.29
CA PHE A 193 -60.97 33.55 -28.95
C PHE A 193 -61.04 34.76 -28.01
N GLU A 194 -60.26 34.80 -26.94
CA GLU A 194 -60.22 35.93 -26.00
C GLU A 194 -59.75 37.22 -26.68
N GLN A 195 -58.78 37.14 -27.60
CA GLN A 195 -58.35 38.30 -28.39
C GLN A 195 -59.47 38.80 -29.32
N ALA A 196 -60.11 37.90 -30.07
CA ALA A 196 -61.21 38.23 -30.97
C ALA A 196 -62.42 38.80 -30.20
N PHE A 197 -62.78 38.18 -29.08
CA PHE A 197 -63.86 38.63 -28.20
C PHE A 197 -63.62 40.06 -27.73
N LYS A 198 -62.41 40.39 -27.25
CA LYS A 198 -62.05 41.76 -26.84
C LYS A 198 -62.16 42.78 -27.98
N ILE A 199 -61.84 42.40 -29.22
CA ILE A 199 -61.99 43.29 -30.39
C ILE A 199 -63.47 43.56 -30.66
N VAL A 200 -64.31 42.53 -30.60
CA VAL A 200 -65.77 42.66 -30.82
C VAL A 200 -66.40 43.49 -29.71
N GLU A 201 -66.01 43.26 -28.46
CA GLU A 201 -66.44 44.05 -27.30
C GLU A 201 -66.01 45.52 -27.43
N ALA A 202 -64.80 45.80 -27.94
CA ALA A 202 -64.34 47.17 -28.17
C ALA A 202 -65.13 47.92 -29.26
N ILE A 203 -65.65 47.21 -30.27
CA ILE A 203 -66.40 47.81 -31.39
C ILE A 203 -67.90 47.96 -31.05
N ASN A 204 -68.50 46.95 -30.42
CA ASN A 204 -69.95 46.91 -30.14
C ASN A 204 -70.32 47.40 -28.73
N GLY A 205 -69.40 47.34 -27.76
CA GLY A 205 -69.67 47.52 -26.33
C GLY A 205 -69.79 46.19 -25.58
N PRO A 206 -70.14 46.21 -24.28
CA PRO A 206 -70.18 45.01 -23.44
C PRO A 206 -71.25 44.02 -23.94
N LEU A 207 -70.86 42.77 -24.17
CA LEU A 207 -71.72 41.72 -24.72
C LEU A 207 -71.40 40.36 -24.10
N ALA A 208 -72.36 39.43 -24.12
CA ALA A 208 -72.15 38.09 -23.58
C ALA A 208 -71.29 37.21 -24.52
N ARG A 209 -70.43 36.35 -23.96
CA ARG A 209 -69.52 35.47 -24.74
C ARG A 209 -70.26 34.59 -25.76
N GLU A 210 -71.49 34.19 -25.47
CA GLU A 210 -72.32 33.37 -26.35
C GLU A 210 -72.85 34.14 -27.57
N GLU A 211 -73.06 35.45 -27.43
CA GLU A 211 -73.60 36.32 -28.49
C GLU A 211 -72.50 36.88 -29.40
N ALA A 212 -71.24 36.85 -28.93
CA ALA A 212 -70.07 37.40 -29.60
C ALA A 212 -69.90 36.90 -31.04
N TRP A 213 -70.18 35.63 -31.31
CA TRP A 213 -70.03 35.05 -32.64
C TRP A 213 -71.00 35.67 -33.66
N ASN A 214 -72.28 35.81 -33.28
CA ASN A 214 -73.30 36.34 -34.18
C ASN A 214 -73.04 37.82 -34.46
N ILE A 215 -72.72 38.59 -33.41
CA ILE A 215 -72.41 40.02 -33.51
C ILE A 215 -71.14 40.26 -34.33
N ALA A 216 -70.08 39.48 -34.12
CA ALA A 216 -68.85 39.59 -34.91
C ALA A 216 -69.11 39.38 -36.42
N ARG A 217 -70.00 38.44 -36.77
CA ARG A 217 -70.36 38.15 -38.15
C ARG A 217 -71.17 39.28 -38.79
N GLU A 218 -72.09 39.88 -38.04
CA GLU A 218 -72.84 41.06 -38.47
C GLU A 218 -71.91 42.26 -38.67
N LEU A 219 -71.02 42.53 -37.71
CA LEU A 219 -70.01 43.60 -37.81
C LEU A 219 -69.09 43.45 -39.03
N LEU A 220 -68.67 42.23 -39.35
CA LEU A 220 -67.87 41.98 -40.56
C LEU A 220 -68.68 42.22 -41.84
N ARG A 221 -69.95 41.82 -41.87
CA ARG A 221 -70.84 42.04 -43.02
C ARG A 221 -71.13 43.52 -43.21
N ASP A 222 -71.43 44.23 -42.13
CA ASP A 222 -71.65 45.66 -42.14
C ASP A 222 -70.36 46.40 -42.49
N GLY A 223 -69.20 45.96 -42.01
CA GLY A 223 -67.90 46.51 -42.39
C GLY A 223 -67.63 46.41 -43.90
N VAL A 224 -67.97 45.30 -44.55
CA VAL A 224 -67.87 45.14 -46.01
C VAL A 224 -68.85 46.07 -46.73
N ASN A 225 -70.10 46.13 -46.29
CA ASN A 225 -71.11 47.02 -46.88
C ASN A 225 -70.72 48.49 -46.73
N GLN A 226 -70.22 48.90 -45.56
CA GLN A 226 -69.75 50.25 -45.27
C GLN A 226 -68.52 50.62 -46.09
N ARG A 227 -67.58 49.69 -46.30
CA ARG A 227 -66.44 49.92 -47.23
C ARG A 227 -66.92 50.19 -48.65
N HIS A 228 -67.87 49.39 -49.16
CA HIS A 228 -68.44 49.63 -50.48
C HIS A 228 -69.18 50.97 -50.60
N LEU A 229 -69.94 51.37 -49.57
CA LEU A 229 -70.59 52.69 -49.54
C LEU A 229 -69.57 53.84 -49.46
N ALA A 230 -68.48 53.67 -48.69
CA ALA A 230 -67.40 54.65 -48.59
C ALA A 230 -66.64 54.80 -49.92
N GLU A 231 -66.38 53.70 -50.63
CA GLU A 231 -65.79 53.71 -51.98
C GLU A 231 -66.67 54.46 -52.99
N GLN A 232 -68.01 54.35 -52.87
CA GLN A 232 -68.96 55.09 -53.71
C GLN A 232 -69.06 56.58 -53.35
N ALA A 233 -68.70 56.98 -52.12
CA ALA A 233 -68.76 58.37 -51.69
C ALA A 233 -67.81 59.28 -52.49
N GLN A 234 -66.64 58.77 -52.90
CA GLN A 234 -65.66 59.56 -53.64
C GLN A 234 -66.13 59.92 -55.08
N PRO A 235 -66.63 58.97 -55.90
CA PRO A 235 -67.29 59.28 -57.17
C PRO A 235 -68.53 60.18 -57.03
N LEU A 236 -69.30 60.03 -55.96
CA LEU A 236 -70.47 60.87 -55.70
C LEU A 236 -70.06 62.31 -55.36
N ARG A 237 -69.02 62.50 -54.54
CA ARG A 237 -68.44 63.83 -54.25
C ARG A 237 -67.88 64.51 -55.48
N SER A 238 -67.18 63.78 -56.35
CA SER A 238 -66.67 64.36 -57.60
C SER A 238 -67.79 64.80 -58.52
N ARG A 239 -68.86 64.01 -58.65
CA ARG A 239 -70.07 64.40 -59.42
C ARG A 239 -70.77 65.61 -58.80
N LEU A 240 -70.83 65.70 -57.47
CA LEU A 240 -71.46 66.83 -56.78
C LEU A 240 -70.67 68.13 -57.00
N ASN A 241 -69.34 68.08 -56.90
CA ASN A 241 -68.47 69.22 -57.23
C ASN A 241 -68.62 69.67 -58.69
N GLU A 242 -68.75 68.73 -59.62
CA GLU A 242 -68.99 69.04 -61.04
C GLU A 242 -70.34 69.74 -61.24
N LEU A 243 -71.39 69.30 -60.54
CA LEU A 243 -72.70 69.95 -60.57
C LEU A 243 -72.68 71.34 -59.91
N GLU A 244 -71.98 71.51 -58.79
CA GLU A 244 -71.78 72.82 -58.16
C GLU A 244 -71.02 73.79 -59.08
N GLN A 245 -70.03 73.30 -59.82
CA GLN A 245 -69.29 74.11 -60.79
C GLN A 245 -70.20 74.55 -61.94
N ARG A 246 -71.02 73.64 -62.48
CA ARG A 246 -72.05 74.00 -63.49
C ARG A 246 -73.07 75.00 -62.97
N LEU A 247 -73.46 74.92 -61.69
CA LEU A 247 -74.37 75.90 -61.08
C LEU A 247 -73.70 77.28 -60.95
N ARG A 248 -72.41 77.35 -60.59
CA ARG A 248 -71.66 78.61 -60.58
C ARG A 248 -71.53 79.21 -61.97
N GLU A 249 -71.23 78.39 -62.98
CA GLU A 249 -71.20 78.83 -64.38
C GLU A 249 -72.58 79.37 -64.83
N GLN A 250 -73.68 78.75 -64.41
CA GLN A 250 -75.03 79.27 -64.66
C GLN A 250 -75.28 80.60 -63.95
N GLN A 251 -74.91 80.74 -62.67
CA GLN A 251 -75.06 81.99 -61.93
C GLN A 251 -74.18 83.13 -62.46
N GLU A 252 -72.97 82.82 -62.93
CA GLU A 252 -72.11 83.76 -63.63
C GLU A 252 -72.71 84.16 -64.98
N ALA A 253 -73.27 83.23 -65.74
CA ALA A 253 -74.01 83.54 -66.97
C ALA A 253 -75.24 84.41 -66.70
N GLU A 254 -75.99 84.16 -65.62
CA GLU A 254 -77.11 85.00 -65.17
C GLU A 254 -76.65 86.40 -64.73
N ARG A 255 -75.51 86.51 -64.01
CA ARG A 255 -74.90 87.80 -63.68
C ARG A 255 -74.45 88.56 -64.91
N LEU A 256 -73.77 87.90 -65.85
CA LEU A 256 -73.34 88.52 -67.11
C LEU A 256 -74.54 88.97 -67.95
N LEU A 257 -75.65 88.23 -67.92
CA LEU A 257 -76.92 88.66 -68.52
C LEU A 257 -77.52 89.89 -67.80
N ALA A 258 -77.49 89.93 -66.47
CA ALA A 258 -77.95 91.07 -65.68
C ALA A 258 -77.08 92.32 -65.90
N ASP A 259 -75.76 92.16 -65.99
CA ASP A 259 -74.82 93.25 -66.29
C ASP A 259 -74.99 93.75 -67.73
N PHE A 260 -75.25 92.85 -68.71
CA PHE A 260 -75.62 93.25 -70.07
C PHE A 260 -76.94 94.05 -70.10
N LEU A 261 -77.93 93.65 -69.29
CA LEU A 261 -79.21 94.35 -69.18
C LEU A 261 -79.08 95.72 -68.48
N GLN A 262 -78.15 95.89 -67.53
CA GLN A 262 -77.85 97.18 -66.89
C GLN A 262 -76.98 98.12 -67.74
N ALA A 263 -76.10 97.58 -68.60
CA ALA A 263 -75.31 98.38 -69.54
C ALA A 263 -76.09 98.81 -70.79
N SER A 264 -77.30 98.27 -70.98
CA SER A 264 -78.18 98.52 -72.13
C SER A 264 -79.43 99.36 -71.79
N GLY A 265 -79.42 100.08 -70.66
CA GLY A 265 -80.48 100.98 -70.20
C GLY A 265 -79.97 102.38 -69.93
#